data_AF-A0A6I9PWY2-F1
#
_entry.id   AF-A0A6I9PWY2-F1
#
_cell.length_a   1.000
_cell.length_b   1.000
_cell.length_c   1.000
_cell.angle_alpha   90.00
_cell.angle_beta   90.00
_cell.angle_gamma   90.00
#
_symmetry.space_group_name_H-M   'P 1'
#
loop_
_entity.id
_entity.type
_entity.pdbx_description
1 polymer ?
#
loop_
_entity_poly.entity_id
_entity_poly.type
_entity_poly.pdbx_seq_one_letter_code
_entity_poly.pdbx_strand_id
1 'polypeptide(L)'
;MADKRKLQGEIDRCLKKVAEGVEQFEDIWQKGKIWRSEGHLSKLHNAANANQKEKYEADLKKEIKKLQRLRDQIKTWVASNEIKDKRQLVENRKLIETVI
;
A
#
# COMPACT_ATOMS: atom_id res chain seq x y z
N MET A 1 26.75 -0.76 -17.85
CA MET A 1 26.53 0.47 -17.06
C MET A 1 25.09 1.01 -17.18
N ALA A 2 24.42 0.89 -18.34
CA ALA A 2 23.05 1.41 -18.54
C ALA A 2 21.95 0.57 -17.84
N ASP A 3 22.07 -0.75 -17.81
CA ASP A 3 21.03 -1.65 -17.25
C ASP A 3 20.88 -1.50 -15.73
N LYS A 4 22.00 -1.28 -15.04
CA LYS A 4 22.01 -1.03 -13.59
C LYS A 4 21.26 0.26 -13.21
N ARG A 5 21.32 1.29 -14.07
CA ARG A 5 20.65 2.58 -13.85
C ARG A 5 19.15 2.47 -14.15
N LYS A 6 18.77 1.65 -15.14
CA LYS A 6 17.37 1.29 -15.40
C LYS A 6 16.75 0.54 -14.22
N LEU A 7 17.46 -0.47 -13.69
CA LEU A 7 16.98 -1.25 -12.55
C LEU A 7 16.76 -0.39 -11.31
N GLN A 8 17.69 0.53 -11.01
CA GLN A 8 17.52 1.46 -9.89
C GLN A 8 16.27 2.35 -10.06
N GLY A 9 16.04 2.88 -11.27
CA GLY A 9 14.84 3.68 -11.53
C GLY A 9 13.53 2.87 -11.51
N GLU A 10 13.58 1.57 -11.75
CA GLU A 10 12.43 0.68 -11.56
C GLU A 10 12.16 0.41 -10.07
N ILE A 11 13.22 0.21 -9.29
CA ILE A 11 13.15 0.07 -7.84
C ILE A 11 12.56 1.33 -7.23
N ASP A 12 13.10 2.51 -7.52
CA ASP A 12 12.62 3.78 -6.94
C ASP A 12 11.14 4.03 -7.27
N ARG A 13 10.72 3.70 -8.51
CA ARG A 13 9.30 3.78 -8.91
C ARG A 13 8.42 2.79 -8.16
N CYS A 14 8.92 1.58 -7.91
CA CYS A 14 8.20 0.58 -7.12
C CYS A 14 8.08 1.01 -5.66
N LEU A 15 9.17 1.52 -5.05
CA LEU A 15 9.17 2.03 -3.69
C LEU A 15 8.18 3.19 -3.51
N LYS A 16 8.10 4.12 -4.47
CA LYS A 16 7.08 5.17 -4.46
C LYS A 16 5.66 4.62 -4.46
N LYS A 17 5.37 3.62 -5.31
CA LYS A 17 4.05 2.97 -5.34
C LYS A 17 3.70 2.26 -4.03
N VAL A 18 4.69 1.68 -3.36
CA VAL A 18 4.49 1.06 -2.05
C VAL A 18 4.11 2.11 -1.02
N ALA A 19 4.85 3.22 -0.96
CA ALA A 19 4.55 4.32 -0.04
C ALA A 19 3.15 4.91 -0.28
N GLU A 20 2.81 5.21 -1.54
CA GLU A 20 1.49 5.72 -1.92
C GLU A 20 0.36 4.74 -1.55
N GLY A 21 0.56 3.43 -1.80
CA GLY A 21 -0.44 2.40 -1.48
C GLY A 21 -0.64 2.20 0.03
N VAL A 22 0.43 2.34 0.82
CA VAL A 22 0.37 2.27 2.29
C VAL A 22 -0.35 3.48 2.85
N GLU A 23 -0.03 4.69 2.37
CA GLU A 23 -0.69 5.93 2.80
C GLU A 23 -2.19 5.91 2.44
N GLN A 24 -2.56 5.42 1.25
CA GLN A 24 -3.96 5.21 0.88
C GLN A 24 -4.66 4.19 1.77
N PHE A 25 -3.99 3.08 2.09
CA PHE A 25 -4.54 2.07 2.99
C PHE A 25 -4.80 2.68 4.38
N GLU A 26 -3.84 3.44 4.90
CA GLU A 26 -3.93 4.10 6.21
C GLU A 26 -5.00 5.18 6.23
N ASP A 27 -5.16 5.98 5.17
CA ASP A 27 -6.22 6.99 5.05
C ASP A 27 -7.62 6.36 5.01
N ILE A 28 -7.80 5.29 4.21
CA ILE A 28 -9.09 4.57 4.15
C ILE A 28 -9.38 3.89 5.49
N TRP A 29 -8.37 3.30 6.12
CA TRP A 29 -8.49 2.67 7.45
C TRP A 29 -8.80 3.70 8.54
N GLN A 30 -8.11 4.84 8.56
CA GLN A 30 -8.35 5.96 9.47
C GLN A 30 -9.76 6.51 9.31
N LYS A 31 -10.20 6.79 8.07
CA LYS A 31 -11.57 7.20 7.80
C LYS A 31 -12.56 6.18 8.36
N GLY A 32 -12.38 4.89 8.09
CA GLY A 32 -13.21 3.82 8.64
C GLY A 32 -13.24 3.80 10.18
N LYS A 33 -12.11 4.10 10.83
CA LYS A 33 -11.99 4.21 12.29
C LYS A 33 -12.71 5.44 12.86
N ILE A 34 -12.57 6.60 12.21
CA ILE A 34 -13.25 7.85 12.59
C ILE A 34 -14.77 7.64 12.51
N TRP A 35 -15.26 7.06 11.40
CA TRP A 35 -16.67 6.70 11.24
C TRP A 35 -17.19 5.77 12.36
N ARG A 36 -16.34 4.88 12.89
CA ARG A 36 -16.70 3.98 14.00
C ARG A 36 -16.65 4.68 15.36
N SER A 37 -15.76 5.66 15.54
CA SER A 37 -15.57 6.40 16.80
C SER A 37 -16.58 7.53 16.99
N GLU A 38 -17.04 8.18 15.92
CA GLU A 38 -18.04 9.26 15.96
C GLU A 38 -19.49 8.74 16.05
N GLY A 39 -19.70 7.66 16.81
CA GLY A 39 -20.99 6.98 16.99
C GLY A 39 -22.11 7.80 17.65
N HIS A 40 -22.01 9.13 17.75
CA HIS A 40 -23.05 9.96 18.35
C HIS A 40 -23.60 11.09 17.46
N LEU A 41 -22.89 11.61 16.46
CA LEU A 41 -23.34 12.86 15.79
C LEU A 41 -23.87 12.73 14.36
N SER A 42 -23.91 11.54 13.75
CA SER A 42 -24.16 11.41 12.31
C SER A 42 -25.30 10.46 11.93
N LYS A 43 -26.46 10.57 12.59
CA LYS A 43 -27.70 9.90 12.13
C LYS A 43 -28.25 10.48 10.80
N LEU A 44 -27.68 11.56 10.26
CA LEU A 44 -28.18 12.27 9.08
C LEU A 44 -27.53 11.83 7.73
N HIS A 45 -26.39 11.13 7.70
CA HIS A 45 -25.68 10.77 6.45
C HIS A 45 -25.82 9.30 5.98
N ASN A 46 -26.64 8.48 6.64
CA ASN A 46 -26.61 7.02 6.50
C ASN A 46 -26.97 6.43 5.13
N ALA A 47 -27.73 7.13 4.27
CA ALA A 47 -28.18 6.55 2.99
C ALA A 47 -27.15 6.67 1.85
N ALA A 48 -26.29 7.69 1.85
CA ALA A 48 -25.24 7.88 0.82
C ALA A 48 -23.92 7.17 1.17
N ASN A 49 -23.76 6.74 2.41
CA ASN A 49 -22.51 6.17 2.94
C ASN A 49 -22.41 4.64 2.82
N ALA A 50 -23.52 3.91 2.73
CA ALA A 50 -23.47 2.45 2.56
C ALA A 50 -22.74 2.06 1.26
N ASN A 51 -23.05 2.76 0.16
CA ASN A 51 -22.43 2.56 -1.16
C ASN A 51 -20.94 2.97 -1.17
N GLN A 52 -20.57 3.98 -0.38
CA GLN A 52 -19.17 4.38 -0.21
C GLN A 52 -18.38 3.36 0.61
N LYS A 53 -18.99 2.80 1.67
CA LYS A 53 -18.36 1.77 2.50
C LYS A 53 -18.01 0.51 1.68
N GLU A 54 -18.92 0.03 0.84
CA GLU A 54 -18.65 -1.08 -0.08
C GLU A 54 -17.56 -0.74 -1.09
N LYS A 55 -17.56 0.48 -1.62
CA LYS A 55 -16.51 0.96 -2.52
C LYS A 55 -15.14 1.00 -1.82
N TYR A 56 -15.06 1.49 -0.60
CA TYR A 56 -13.84 1.52 0.20
C TYR A 56 -13.33 0.12 0.53
N GLU A 57 -14.22 -0.84 0.84
CA GLU A 57 -13.83 -2.25 1.02
C GLU A 57 -13.30 -2.88 -0.28
N ALA A 58 -13.93 -2.58 -1.42
CA ALA A 58 -13.46 -3.05 -2.72
C ALA A 58 -12.10 -2.45 -3.11
N ASP A 59 -11.89 -1.15 -2.84
CA ASP A 59 -10.64 -0.46 -3.12
C ASP A 59 -9.52 -0.90 -2.16
N LEU A 60 -9.80 -1.09 -0.87
CA LEU A 60 -8.89 -1.72 0.09
C LEU A 60 -8.44 -3.10 -0.39
N LYS A 61 -9.37 -3.94 -0.84
CA LYS A 61 -9.06 -5.30 -1.32
C LYS A 61 -8.20 -5.28 -2.59
N LYS A 62 -8.38 -4.29 -3.46
CA LYS A 62 -7.51 -4.07 -4.63
C LYS A 62 -6.12 -3.60 -4.21
N GLU A 63 -6.04 -2.68 -3.25
CA GLU A 63 -4.76 -2.12 -2.80
C GLU A 63 -3.93 -3.15 -2.03
N ILE A 64 -4.55 -3.96 -1.17
CA ILE A 64 -3.95 -5.16 -0.54
C ILE A 64 -3.33 -6.07 -1.60
N LYS A 65 -4.07 -6.41 -2.66
CA LYS A 65 -3.55 -7.27 -3.75
C LYS A 65 -2.38 -6.63 -4.50
N LYS A 66 -2.37 -5.31 -4.70
CA LYS A 66 -1.23 -4.58 -5.28
C LYS A 66 -0.02 -4.64 -4.36
N LEU A 67 -0.19 -4.34 -3.08
CA LEU A 67 0.88 -4.37 -2.09
C LEU A 67 1.50 -5.78 -1.99
N GLN A 68 0.67 -6.83 -2.03
CA GLN A 68 1.15 -8.21 -2.12
C GLN A 68 2.01 -8.47 -3.37
N ARG A 69 1.58 -8.01 -4.55
CA ARG A 69 2.38 -8.13 -5.79
C ARG A 69 3.72 -7.38 -5.70
N LEU A 70 3.69 -6.17 -5.16
CA LEU A 70 4.90 -5.36 -4.95
C LEU A 70 5.85 -6.06 -3.96
N ARG A 71 5.31 -6.68 -2.90
CA ARG A 71 6.09 -7.47 -1.94
C ARG A 71 6.78 -8.66 -2.59
N ASP A 72 6.11 -9.39 -3.47
CA ASP A 72 6.70 -10.52 -4.19
C ASP A 72 7.75 -10.06 -5.21
N GLN A 73 7.51 -8.93 -5.89
CA GLN A 73 8.50 -8.32 -6.77
C GLN A 73 9.75 -7.87 -5.99
N ILE A 74 9.57 -7.22 -4.84
CA ILE A 74 10.65 -6.86 -3.92
C ILE A 74 11.40 -8.10 -3.43
N LYS A 75 10.70 -9.20 -3.12
CA LYS A 75 11.33 -10.48 -2.74
C LYS A 75 12.25 -11.02 -3.83
N THR A 76 11.81 -10.97 -5.09
CA THR A 76 12.65 -11.34 -6.26
C THR A 76 13.88 -10.42 -6.39
N TRP A 77 13.71 -9.12 -6.18
CA TRP A 77 14.83 -8.16 -6.20
C TRP A 77 15.82 -8.37 -5.06
N VAL A 78 15.34 -8.68 -3.84
CA VAL A 78 16.20 -9.03 -2.70
C VAL A 78 17.00 -10.31 -2.98
N ALA A 79 16.42 -11.27 -3.70
CA ALA A 79 17.12 -12.48 -4.14
C ALA A 79 18.11 -12.23 -5.30
N SER A 80 17.94 -11.16 -6.08
CA SER A 80 18.86 -10.79 -7.16
C SER A 80 20.21 -10.30 -6.61
N ASN A 81 21.31 -10.72 -7.23
CA ASN A 81 22.67 -10.26 -6.91
C ASN A 81 23.08 -8.97 -7.65
N GLU A 82 22.24 -8.48 -8.56
CA GLU A 82 22.50 -7.24 -9.30
C GLU A 82 22.35 -5.98 -8.44
N ILE A 83 21.65 -6.12 -7.31
CA ILE A 83 21.35 -5.04 -6.37
C ILE A 83 22.37 -5.05 -5.23
N LYS A 84 23.16 -3.97 -5.16
CA LYS A 84 24.18 -3.79 -4.11
C LYS A 84 23.57 -3.38 -2.77
N ASP A 85 22.60 -2.47 -2.77
CA ASP A 85 21.94 -2.02 -1.55
C ASP A 85 20.51 -2.57 -1.49
N LYS A 86 20.30 -3.50 -0.56
CA LYS A 86 19.02 -4.18 -0.35
C LYS A 86 18.27 -3.63 0.87
N ARG A 87 18.83 -2.66 1.59
CA ARG A 87 18.25 -2.15 2.86
C ARG A 87 16.84 -1.60 2.64
N GLN A 88 16.67 -0.71 1.68
CA GLN A 88 15.38 -0.12 1.33
C GLN A 88 14.35 -1.17 0.87
N LEU A 89 14.79 -2.18 0.11
CA LEU A 89 13.91 -3.27 -0.32
C LEU A 89 13.41 -4.08 0.88
N VAL A 90 14.28 -4.40 1.83
CA VAL A 90 13.92 -5.14 3.05
C VAL A 90 13.01 -4.32 3.95
N GLU A 91 13.27 -3.02 4.12
CA GLU A 91 12.42 -2.11 4.88
C GLU A 91 11.02 -2.00 4.27
N ASN A 92 10.93 -1.77 2.96
CA ASN A 92 9.64 -1.68 2.28
C ASN A 92 8.88 -3.01 2.29
N ARG A 93 9.58 -4.14 2.18
CA ARG A 93 8.97 -5.47 2.36
C ARG A 93 8.34 -5.61 3.74
N LYS A 94 9.05 -5.22 4.80
CA LYS A 94 8.52 -5.24 6.17
C LYS A 94 7.35 -4.29 6.32
N LEU A 95 7.47 -3.09 5.77
CA LEU A 95 6.43 -2.07 5.81
C LEU A 95 5.13 -2.60 5.20
N ILE A 96 5.21 -3.21 4.00
CA ILE A 96 4.08 -3.92 3.39
C ILE A 96 3.56 -5.02 4.33
N GLU A 97 4.41 -5.92 4.85
CA GLU A 97 4.02 -6.99 5.79
C GLU A 97 3.33 -6.51 7.08
N THR A 98 3.50 -5.24 7.48
CA THR A 98 2.76 -4.62 8.60
C THR A 98 1.35 -4.19 8.23
N VAL A 99 1.09 -3.98 6.93
CA VAL A 99 -0.14 -3.41 6.38
C VAL A 99 -1.09 -4.49 5.84
N ILE A 100 -0.55 -5.57 5.27
CA ILE A 100 -1.29 -6.77 4.80
C ILE A 100 -1.44 -7.81 5.92
#